data_AF-A0A2A9HJT1-F1
#
_entry.id   AF-A0A2A9HJT1-F1
#
_cell.length_a   1.000
_cell.length_b   1.000
_cell.length_c   1.000
_cell.angle_alpha   90.00
_cell.angle_beta   90.00
_cell.angle_gamma   90.00
#
_symmetry.space_group_name_H-M   'P 1'
#
loop_
_entity.id
_entity.type
_entity.pdbx_description
1 polymer ?
#
loop_
_entity_poly.entity_id
_entity_poly.type
_entity_poly.pdbx_seq_one_letter_code
_entity_poly.pdbx_strand_id
1 'polypeptide(L)'
;MVKAFVLIVVDPAKTIEVYEKLRAVEGISEVYQVMGPYDIVAVVEVPNLTDVPAVISRHIRAIEGIESTTTCVTFPETAGAR
;
A
#
# COMPACT_ATOMS: atom_id res chain seq x y z
N MET A 1 11.73 2.90 -11.34
CA MET A 1 10.45 2.97 -10.60
C MET A 1 10.50 1.88 -9.55
N VAL A 2 10.12 2.17 -8.31
CA VAL A 2 10.09 1.19 -7.21
C VAL A 2 8.63 0.83 -6.96
N LYS A 3 8.35 -0.47 -6.90
CA LYS A 3 7.04 -1.00 -6.54
C LYS A 3 7.08 -1.50 -5.10
N ALA A 4 6.02 -1.27 -4.34
CA ALA A 4 5.86 -1.83 -3.02
C ALA A 4 4.42 -2.33 -2.82
N PHE A 5 4.28 -3.49 -2.19
CA PHE A 5 3.00 -4.04 -1.79
C PHE A 5 2.77 -3.74 -0.33
N VAL A 6 1.67 -3.09 -0.02
CA VAL A 6 1.28 -2.73 1.34
C VAL A 6 0.11 -3.62 1.72
N LEU A 7 0.36 -4.55 2.64
CA LEU A 7 -0.63 -5.44 3.21
C LEU A 7 -1.21 -4.76 4.45
N ILE A 8 -2.53 -4.58 4.49
CA ILE A 8 -3.19 -3.69 5.45
C ILE A 8 -4.22 -4.48 6.24
N VAL A 9 -4.12 -4.40 7.57
CA VAL A 9 -5.17 -4.84 8.50
C VAL A 9 -6.01 -3.64 8.89
N VAL A 10 -7.32 -3.80 8.81
CA VAL A 10 -8.30 -2.72 8.95
C VAL A 10 -9.35 -3.11 10.00
N ASP A 11 -9.81 -2.15 10.78
CA ASP A 11 -11.03 -2.28 11.56
C ASP A 11 -12.18 -2.77 10.64
N PRO A 12 -12.78 -3.95 10.90
CA PRO A 12 -13.81 -4.51 10.03
C PRO A 12 -15.00 -3.59 9.77
N ALA A 13 -15.31 -2.67 10.70
CA ALA A 13 -16.38 -1.69 10.52
C ALA A 13 -16.04 -0.59 9.50
N LYS A 14 -14.74 -0.42 9.16
CA LYS A 14 -14.21 0.66 8.32
C LYS A 14 -13.60 0.19 7.01
N THR A 15 -13.60 -1.11 6.70
CA THR A 15 -12.95 -1.68 5.50
C THR A 15 -13.34 -0.96 4.21
N ILE A 16 -14.63 -0.69 3.99
CA ILE A 16 -15.11 -0.02 2.76
C ILE A 16 -14.64 1.44 2.71
N GLU A 17 -14.70 2.16 3.83
CA GLU A 17 -14.26 3.56 3.90
C GLU A 17 -12.76 3.68 3.64
N VAL A 18 -11.98 2.79 4.26
CA VAL A 18 -10.52 2.73 4.09
C VAL A 18 -10.16 2.39 2.65
N TYR A 19 -10.85 1.44 2.03
CA TYR A 19 -10.66 1.09 0.62
C TYR A 19 -10.86 2.29 -0.32
N GLU A 20 -11.95 3.04 -0.15
CA GLU A 20 -12.22 4.22 -0.98
C GLU A 20 -11.21 5.34 -0.74
N LYS A 21 -10.79 5.56 0.52
CA LYS A 21 -9.74 6.53 0.85
C LYS A 21 -8.40 6.17 0.21
N LEU A 22 -8.00 4.89 0.25
CA LEU A 22 -6.75 4.42 -0.35
C LEU A 22 -6.73 4.63 -1.86
N ARG A 23 -7.85 4.43 -2.55
CA ARG A 23 -7.95 4.68 -4.00
C ARG A 23 -7.75 6.14 -4.40
N ALA A 24 -7.89 7.08 -3.48
CA ALA A 24 -7.69 8.50 -3.72
C ALA A 24 -6.26 8.98 -3.37
N VAL A 25 -5.39 8.10 -2.84
CA VAL A 25 -4.03 8.46 -2.46
C VAL A 25 -3.12 8.51 -3.68
N GLU A 26 -2.46 9.66 -3.88
CA GLU A 26 -1.41 9.80 -4.88
C GLU A 26 -0.22 8.88 -4.56
N GLY A 27 0.26 8.14 -5.57
CA GLY A 27 1.32 7.14 -5.43
C GLY A 27 0.84 5.71 -5.17
N ILE A 28 -0.47 5.49 -5.02
CA ILE A 28 -1.07 4.15 -5.08
C ILE A 28 -1.58 3.89 -6.51
N SER A 29 -1.05 2.84 -7.15
CA SER A 29 -1.46 2.44 -8.50
C SER A 29 -2.65 1.47 -8.50
N GLU A 30 -2.76 0.62 -7.48
CA GLU A 30 -3.80 -0.40 -7.39
C GLU A 30 -4.22 -0.64 -5.93
N VAL A 31 -5.50 -0.97 -5.70
CA VAL A 31 -6.03 -1.32 -4.39
C VAL A 31 -7.00 -2.50 -4.53
N TYR A 32 -6.80 -3.53 -3.72
CA TYR A 32 -7.61 -4.75 -3.70
C TYR A 32 -8.09 -5.06 -2.30
N GLN A 33 -9.37 -5.31 -2.13
CA GLN A 33 -9.87 -6.03 -0.96
C GLN A 33 -9.56 -7.51 -1.14
N VAL A 34 -9.03 -8.16 -0.11
CA VAL A 34 -8.59 -9.55 -0.17
C VAL A 34 -9.12 -10.34 1.01
N MET A 35 -9.16 -11.67 0.88
CA MET A 35 -9.41 -12.57 2.00
C MET A 35 -8.09 -13.19 2.46
N GLY A 36 -7.82 -13.16 3.76
CA GLY A 36 -6.61 -13.72 4.35
C GLY A 36 -6.25 -13.08 5.68
N PRO A 37 -4.97 -13.06 6.07
CA PRO A 37 -4.52 -12.37 7.28
C PRO A 37 -4.54 -10.82 7.17
N TYR A 38 -4.91 -10.30 6.00
CA TYR A 38 -5.02 -8.87 5.71
C TYR A 38 -6.35 -8.64 4.98
N ASP A 39 -6.87 -7.42 5.06
CA ASP A 39 -8.14 -7.03 4.46
C ASP A 39 -7.95 -6.33 3.12
N ILE A 40 -6.84 -5.59 2.98
CA ILE A 40 -6.53 -4.80 1.78
C ILE A 40 -5.06 -4.97 1.37
N VAL A 41 -4.83 -5.04 0.07
CA VAL A 41 -3.51 -4.92 -0.56
C VAL A 41 -3.50 -3.65 -1.40
N ALA A 42 -2.58 -2.74 -1.13
CA ALA A 42 -2.31 -1.57 -1.97
C ALA A 42 -0.96 -1.71 -2.67
N VAL A 43 -0.92 -1.38 -3.96
CA VAL A 43 0.30 -1.31 -4.76
C VAL A 43 0.74 0.14 -4.82
N VAL A 44 1.92 0.42 -4.29
CA VAL A 44 2.56 1.74 -4.31
C VAL A 44 3.62 1.74 -5.39
N GLU A 45 3.60 2.76 -6.25
CA GLU A 45 4.62 2.99 -7.27
C GLU A 45 5.21 4.39 -7.09
N VAL A 46 6.51 4.45 -6.83
CA VAL A 46 7.23 5.71 -6.60
C VAL A 46 8.52 5.78 -7.42
N PRO A 47 9.08 6.98 -7.65
CA PRO A 47 10.32 7.13 -8.39
C PRO A 47 11.51 6.45 -7.69
N ASN A 48 11.65 6.65 -6.37
CA ASN A 48 12.78 6.16 -5.58
C ASN A 48 12.34 5.39 -4.33
N LEU A 49 13.19 4.48 -3.87
CA LEU A 49 12.97 3.71 -2.63
C LEU A 49 12.74 4.61 -1.41
N THR A 50 13.44 5.74 -1.37
CA THR A 50 13.36 6.73 -0.29
C THR A 50 11.99 7.41 -0.19
N ASP A 51 11.16 7.30 -1.23
CA ASP A 51 9.85 7.94 -1.30
C ASP A 51 8.77 7.05 -0.67
N VAL A 52 8.99 5.72 -0.59
CA VAL A 52 8.04 4.74 -0.03
C VAL A 52 7.63 5.10 1.40
N PRO A 53 8.55 5.35 2.36
CA PRO A 53 8.17 5.63 3.75
C PRO A 53 7.24 6.84 3.89
N ALA A 54 7.37 7.85 3.02
CA ALA A 54 6.52 9.04 3.05
C ALA A 54 5.08 8.69 2.63
N VAL A 55 4.89 7.89 1.57
CA VAL A 55 3.57 7.42 1.15
C VAL A 55 2.89 6.59 2.25
N ILE A 56 3.63 5.66 2.85
CA ILE A 56 3.08 4.80 3.91
C ILE A 56 2.71 5.62 5.15
N SER A 57 3.60 6.47 5.64
CA SER A 57 3.40 7.18 6.92
C SER A 57 2.40 8.33 6.82
N ARG A 58 2.43 9.11 5.73
CA ARG A 58 1.63 10.33 5.60
C ARG A 58 0.26 10.09 4.99
N HIS A 59 0.13 9.09 4.12
CA HIS A 59 -1.12 8.87 3.40
C HIS A 59 -1.81 7.58 3.84
N ILE A 60 -1.10 6.45 3.89
CA ILE A 60 -1.74 5.17 4.25
C ILE A 60 -2.04 5.15 5.76
N ARG A 61 -1.04 5.13 6.63
CA ARG A 61 -1.23 4.99 8.10
C ARG A 61 -1.98 6.15 8.76
N ALA A 62 -2.15 7.27 8.06
CA ALA A 62 -2.96 8.39 8.52
C ALA A 62 -4.48 8.16 8.32
N ILE A 63 -4.87 7.16 7.52
CA ILE A 63 -6.27 6.81 7.32
C ILE A 63 -6.81 6.13 8.58
N GLU A 64 -7.82 6.76 9.18
CA GLU A 64 -8.57 6.19 10.29
C GLU A 64 -9.16 4.82 9.93
N GLY A 65 -8.99 3.85 10.83
CA GLY A 65 -9.43 2.47 10.64
C GLY A 65 -8.33 1.52 10.22
N ILE A 66 -7.17 2.01 9.77
CA ILE A 66 -5.99 1.16 9.56
C ILE A 66 -5.36 0.81 10.90
N GLU A 67 -5.29 -0.47 11.22
CA GLU A 67 -4.71 -0.98 12.47
C GLU A 67 -3.22 -1.28 12.31
N SER A 68 -2.84 -1.88 11.19
CA SER A 68 -1.43 -2.20 10.92
C SER A 68 -1.14 -2.33 9.42
N THR A 69 0.14 -2.25 9.08
CA THR A 69 0.62 -2.41 7.71
C THR A 69 1.91 -3.23 7.69
N THR A 70 2.02 -4.16 6.74
CA THR A 70 3.27 -4.80 6.35
C THR A 70 3.64 -4.34 4.93
N THR A 71 4.85 -3.82 4.74
CA THR A 71 5.29 -3.29 3.44
C THR A 71 6.37 -4.17 2.82
N CYS A 72 6.07 -4.74 1.66
CA CYS A 72 6.98 -5.56 0.87
C CYS A 72 7.46 -4.75 -0.33
N VAL A 73 8.66 -4.21 -0.26
CA VAL A 73 9.27 -3.44 -1.36
C VAL A 73 9.91 -4.40 -2.35
N THR A 74 9.70 -4.19 -3.65
CA THR A 74 10.38 -4.98 -4.68
C THR A 74 11.87 -4.69 -4.71
N PHE A 75 12.66 -5.67 -5.13
CA PHE A 75 14.04 -5.40 -5.51
C PHE A 75 14.08 -4.39 -6.68
N PRO A 76 15.16 -3.61 -6.80
CA PRO A 76 15.39 -2.83 -8.01
C PRO A 76 15.30 -3.75 -9.23
N GLU A 77 14.56 -3.34 -10.26
CA GLU A 77 14.59 -4.04 -11.54
C GLU A 77 16.02 -3.97 -12.09
N THR A 78 16.77 -5.06 -11.99
CA THR A 78 17.96 -5.24 -12.82
C THR A 78 17.47 -5.41 -14.25
N ALA A 79 17.76 -4.43 -15.10
CA ALA A 79 17.63 -4.60 -16.54
C ALA A 79 18.52 -5.77 -16.99
N GLY A 80 17.96 -6.98 -17.05
CA GLY A 80 18.67 -8.17 -17.50
C GLY A 80 18.42 -9.43 -16.67
N ALA A 81 17.22 -9.98 -16.75
CA ALA A 81 17.03 -11.43 -16.73
C ALA A 81 15.89 -11.74 -17.70
N ARG A 82 16.26 -12.06 -18.94
CA ARG A 82 15.40 -12.78 -19.86
C ARG A 82 15.35 -14.24 -19.43
#